data_AF-A0A090VXJ9-F1
#
_entry.id   AF-A0A090VXJ9-F1
#
_cell.length_a   1.000
_cell.length_b   1.000
_cell.length_c   1.000
_cell.angle_alpha   90.00
_cell.angle_beta   90.00
_cell.angle_gamma   90.00
#
_symmetry.space_group_name_H-M   'P 1'
#
loop_
_entity.id
_entity.type
_entity.pdbx_description
1 polymer ?
#
loop_
_entity_poly.entity_id
_entity_poly.type
_entity_poly.pdbx_seq_one_letter_code
_entity_poly.pdbx_strand_id
1 'polypeptide(L)'
;MALQLHNGTVYPWNRVCYGVGNNKPHLRIENRYIPSGPTTVDEIANMVFWVGVMMGKPKKYDNLHKRWDFKDVKTNFFNAARYGMAAQMYWDGSYKSCLDLILNELLPMAYKGLYKFGVAPKDVEYYLAIIKNRVKALNGSEWTVRSYRHLLKSHKRFEAMQILTSKLYEKQEQGHPVATWRILEETTELPDADSRVVKHIMSTDIFSVYKTDSIELVLNIMEWKNIHHMPVISHDKELIGVLSWKDIKDFKDE
;
A
#
# COMPACT_ATOMS: atom_id res chain seq x y z
N MET A 1 -11.19 -31.86 14.15
CA MET A 1 -11.87 -31.39 12.92
C MET A 1 -12.63 -30.08 13.14
N ALA A 2 -13.60 -29.99 14.06
CA ALA A 2 -14.41 -28.77 14.27
C ALA A 2 -13.60 -27.50 14.61
N LEU A 3 -12.57 -27.61 15.45
CA LEU A 3 -11.72 -26.48 15.85
C LEU A 3 -10.89 -25.91 14.69
N GLN A 4 -10.43 -26.78 13.77
CA GLN A 4 -9.70 -26.37 12.57
C GLN A 4 -10.62 -25.70 11.55
N LEU A 5 -11.84 -26.23 11.38
CA LEU A 5 -12.87 -25.63 10.52
C LEU A 5 -13.25 -24.22 11.00
N HIS A 6 -13.52 -24.05 12.30
CA HIS A 6 -13.80 -22.74 12.89
C HIS A 6 -12.61 -21.77 12.75
N ASN A 7 -11.38 -22.23 13.00
CA ASN A 7 -10.20 -21.38 12.81
C ASN A 7 -9.98 -20.95 11.35
N GLY A 8 -10.50 -21.70 10.37
CA GLY A 8 -10.49 -21.34 8.96
C GLY A 8 -11.41 -20.17 8.61
N THR A 9 -12.49 -19.94 9.38
CA THR A 9 -13.50 -18.92 9.09
C THR A 9 -13.33 -17.63 9.90
N VAL A 10 -12.53 -17.65 10.96
CA VAL A 10 -12.16 -16.45 11.73
C VAL A 10 -10.82 -15.90 11.25
N TYR A 11 -10.74 -14.58 11.03
CA TYR A 11 -9.55 -13.90 10.51
C TYR A 11 -8.87 -12.98 11.55
N PRO A 12 -8.29 -13.52 12.63
CA PRO A 12 -7.51 -12.72 13.57
C PRO A 12 -6.11 -12.43 13.01
N TRP A 13 -5.49 -11.34 13.49
CA TRP A 13 -4.11 -10.95 13.13
C TRP A 13 -3.06 -11.92 13.67
N ASN A 14 -3.30 -12.48 14.85
CA ASN A 14 -2.55 -13.60 15.40
C ASN A 14 -3.53 -14.76 15.60
N ARG A 15 -3.30 -15.88 14.91
CA ARG A 15 -4.20 -17.04 14.98
C ARG A 15 -3.54 -18.15 15.81
N VAL A 16 -4.28 -18.69 16.77
CA VAL A 16 -3.85 -19.89 17.49
C VAL A 16 -4.16 -21.11 16.64
N CYS A 17 -3.12 -21.83 16.24
CA CYS A 17 -3.21 -22.98 15.35
C CYS A 17 -2.92 -24.26 16.13
N TYR A 18 -3.91 -25.15 16.19
CA TYR A 18 -3.75 -26.50 16.72
C TYR A 18 -3.37 -27.47 15.61
N GLY A 19 -2.31 -28.25 15.85
CA GLY A 19 -1.87 -29.31 14.95
C GLY A 19 -1.43 -30.55 15.71
N VAL A 20 -1.37 -31.68 15.00
CA VAL A 20 -0.81 -32.93 15.50
C VAL A 20 0.30 -33.34 14.53
N GLY A 21 1.53 -33.48 15.04
CA GLY A 21 2.69 -33.91 14.25
C GLY A 21 3.39 -35.03 15.00
N ASN A 22 3.75 -36.12 14.32
CA ASN A 22 4.35 -37.32 14.93
C ASN A 22 3.55 -37.83 16.15
N ASN A 23 2.21 -37.89 16.03
CA ASN A 23 1.28 -38.23 17.12
C ASN A 23 1.37 -37.35 18.39
N LYS A 24 2.04 -36.18 18.32
CA LYS A 24 2.11 -35.22 19.42
C LYS A 24 1.32 -33.95 19.08
N PRO A 25 0.34 -33.56 19.92
CA PRO A 25 -0.37 -32.31 19.75
C PRO A 25 0.56 -31.12 20.03
N HIS A 26 0.40 -30.05 19.26
CA HIS A 26 1.13 -28.80 19.46
C HIS A 26 0.24 -27.59 19.17
N LEU A 27 0.61 -26.46 19.77
CA LEU A 27 0.01 -25.17 19.52
C LEU A 27 1.06 -24.24 18.91
N ARG A 28 0.65 -23.49 17.88
CA ARG A 28 1.47 -22.46 17.25
C ARG A 28 0.68 -21.17 17.17
N ILE A 29 1.38 -20.05 17.08
CA ILE A 29 0.79 -18.76 16.74
C ILE A 29 1.18 -18.44 15.30
N GLU A 30 0.18 -18.29 14.44
CA GLU A 30 0.35 -17.81 13.07
C GLU A 30 0.25 -16.27 13.07
N ASN A 31 1.32 -15.62 12.64
CA ASN A 31 1.43 -14.17 12.50
C ASN A 31 0.97 -13.74 11.10
N ARG A 32 -0.06 -12.88 11.01
CA ARG A 32 -0.73 -12.55 9.73
C ARG A 32 -0.77 -11.05 9.40
N TYR A 33 -0.03 -10.23 10.12
CA TYR A 33 -0.03 -8.78 9.94
C TYR A 33 1.24 -8.24 9.27
N ILE A 34 2.24 -9.08 9.01
CA ILE A 34 3.41 -8.70 8.22
C ILE A 34 3.00 -8.74 6.74
N PRO A 35 3.04 -7.60 6.02
CA PRO A 35 2.70 -7.57 4.61
C PRO A 35 3.80 -8.21 3.77
N SER A 36 3.46 -8.65 2.55
CA SER A 36 4.47 -8.94 1.54
C SER A 36 5.30 -7.69 1.25
N GLY A 37 6.57 -7.92 0.96
CA GLY A 37 7.53 -6.86 0.63
C GLY A 37 7.62 -6.66 -0.88
N PRO A 38 8.16 -5.52 -1.33
CA PRO A 38 8.46 -5.29 -2.74
C PRO A 38 9.64 -6.15 -3.26
N THR A 39 10.41 -6.76 -2.35
CA THR A 39 11.51 -7.67 -2.65
C THR A 39 11.62 -8.75 -1.57
N THR A 40 12.20 -9.90 -1.91
CA THR A 40 12.48 -10.97 -0.93
C THR A 40 13.40 -10.48 0.19
N VAL A 41 14.36 -9.59 -0.11
CA VAL A 41 15.27 -9.08 0.93
C VAL A 41 14.55 -8.16 1.92
N ASP A 42 13.57 -7.36 1.47
CA ASP A 42 12.70 -6.57 2.34
C ASP A 42 11.81 -7.46 3.22
N GLU A 43 11.34 -8.59 2.71
CA GLU A 43 10.53 -9.57 3.45
C GLU A 43 11.34 -10.24 4.55
N ILE A 44 12.57 -10.70 4.23
CA ILE A 44 13.47 -11.27 5.23
C ILE A 44 13.84 -10.22 6.26
N ALA A 45 14.12 -8.98 5.86
CA ALA A 45 14.40 -7.89 6.78
C ALA A 45 13.23 -7.63 7.75
N ASN A 46 11.97 -7.68 7.27
CA ASN A 46 10.78 -7.56 8.11
C ASN A 46 10.71 -8.68 9.15
N MET A 47 10.94 -9.93 8.71
CA MET A 47 10.95 -11.10 9.59
C MET A 47 12.05 -10.98 10.66
N VAL A 48 13.29 -10.67 10.25
CA VAL A 48 14.45 -10.53 11.15
C VAL A 48 14.20 -9.42 12.18
N PHE A 49 13.66 -8.28 11.76
CA PHE A 49 13.28 -7.20 12.66
C PHE A 49 12.22 -7.63 13.66
N TRP A 50 11.15 -8.27 13.19
CA TRP A 50 10.08 -8.75 14.06
C TRP A 50 10.58 -9.76 15.09
N VAL A 51 11.30 -10.79 14.65
CA VAL A 51 11.90 -11.81 15.54
C VAL A 51 12.83 -11.15 16.53
N GLY A 52 13.70 -10.24 16.07
CA GLY A 52 14.60 -9.51 16.93
C GLY A 52 13.87 -8.75 18.02
N VAL A 53 12.83 -7.98 17.68
CA VAL A 53 12.06 -7.22 18.67
C VAL A 53 11.43 -8.16 19.70
N MET A 54 10.85 -9.28 19.26
CA MET A 54 10.25 -10.26 20.18
C MET A 54 11.29 -10.89 21.12
N MET A 55 12.47 -11.27 20.60
CA MET A 55 13.53 -11.88 21.39
C MET A 55 14.29 -10.90 22.29
N GLY A 56 14.33 -9.62 21.89
CA GLY A 56 15.03 -8.55 22.61
C GLY A 56 14.13 -7.70 23.50
N LYS A 57 12.83 -7.99 23.53
CA LYS A 57 11.85 -7.30 24.36
C LYS A 57 12.26 -7.35 25.85
N PRO A 58 12.45 -6.21 26.54
CA PRO A 58 12.79 -6.21 27.95
C PRO A 58 11.63 -6.69 28.82
N LYS A 59 11.96 -7.16 30.05
CA LYS A 59 10.99 -7.60 31.06
C LYS A 59 9.95 -6.53 31.42
N LYS A 60 10.26 -5.24 31.25
CA LYS A 60 9.29 -4.15 31.48
C LYS A 60 8.03 -4.25 30.60
N TYR A 61 8.14 -4.92 29.45
CA TYR A 61 7.02 -5.17 28.55
C TYR A 61 6.40 -6.56 28.74
N ASP A 62 6.66 -7.25 29.86
CA ASP A 62 5.92 -8.47 30.18
C ASP A 62 4.51 -8.12 30.63
N ASN A 63 3.54 -8.96 30.26
CA ASN A 63 2.12 -8.76 30.59
C ASN A 63 1.55 -7.39 30.13
N LEU A 64 1.88 -6.93 28.93
CA LEU A 64 1.39 -5.65 28.37
C LEU A 64 -0.13 -5.49 28.48
N HIS A 65 -0.90 -6.57 28.32
CA HIS A 65 -2.36 -6.57 28.42
C HIS A 65 -2.90 -6.11 29.80
N LYS A 66 -2.06 -6.09 30.85
CA LYS A 66 -2.43 -5.56 32.18
C LYS A 66 -2.08 -4.09 32.37
N ARG A 67 -1.21 -3.55 31.51
CA ARG A 67 -0.63 -2.20 31.65
C ARG A 67 -1.15 -1.23 30.59
N TRP A 68 -1.46 -1.73 29.40
CA TRP A 68 -1.88 -0.93 28.26
C TRP A 68 -3.35 -1.19 27.96
N ASP A 69 -4.09 -0.12 27.70
CA ASP A 69 -5.45 -0.24 27.19
C ASP A 69 -5.40 -0.76 25.75
N PHE A 70 -6.20 -1.80 25.47
CA PHE A 70 -6.31 -2.36 24.13
C PHE A 70 -6.88 -1.35 23.12
N LYS A 71 -7.66 -0.36 23.57
CA LYS A 71 -8.17 0.72 22.72
C LYS A 71 -7.03 1.54 22.12
N ASP A 72 -5.97 1.81 22.87
CA ASP A 72 -4.81 2.55 22.37
C ASP A 72 -4.03 1.71 21.36
N VAL A 73 -3.84 0.41 21.65
CA VAL A 73 -3.18 -0.54 20.73
C VAL A 73 -3.95 -0.65 19.41
N LYS A 74 -5.29 -0.76 19.48
CA LYS A 74 -6.16 -0.80 18.31
C LYS A 74 -6.09 0.51 17.52
N THR A 75 -6.08 1.65 18.21
CA THR A 75 -5.97 2.97 17.58
C THR A 75 -4.64 3.13 16.85
N ASN A 76 -3.52 2.75 17.48
CA ASN A 76 -2.21 2.71 16.84
C ASN A 76 -2.21 1.87 15.57
N PHE A 77 -2.82 0.68 15.60
CA PHE A 77 -2.90 -0.20 14.44
C PHE A 77 -3.61 0.46 13.26
N PHE A 78 -4.78 1.09 13.47
CA PHE A 78 -5.50 1.78 12.40
C PHE A 78 -4.81 3.06 11.95
N ASN A 79 -4.14 3.78 12.86
CA ASN A 79 -3.34 4.95 12.49
C ASN A 79 -2.16 4.54 11.60
N ALA A 80 -1.46 3.45 11.93
CA ALA A 80 -0.37 2.91 11.11
C ALA A 80 -0.88 2.51 9.72
N ALA A 81 -2.02 1.80 9.66
CA ALA A 81 -2.60 1.35 8.40
C ALA A 81 -3.06 2.50 7.50
N ARG A 82 -3.58 3.60 8.08
CA ARG A 82 -4.11 4.74 7.32
C ARG A 82 -3.05 5.75 6.91
N TYR A 83 -2.12 6.06 7.81
CA TYR A 83 -1.17 7.17 7.64
C TYR A 83 0.28 6.71 7.46
N GLY A 84 0.57 5.41 7.60
CA GLY A 84 1.93 4.87 7.43
C GLY A 84 2.94 5.53 8.38
N MET A 85 4.10 5.91 7.83
CA MET A 85 5.19 6.53 8.59
C MET A 85 4.85 7.92 9.16
N ALA A 86 3.82 8.60 8.65
CA ALA A 86 3.36 9.88 9.17
C ALA A 86 2.51 9.74 10.46
N ALA A 87 2.16 8.52 10.87
CA ALA A 87 1.37 8.28 12.07
C ALA A 87 2.16 8.57 13.36
N GLN A 88 1.42 8.96 14.40
CA GLN A 88 1.87 8.99 15.79
C GLN A 88 1.32 7.76 16.54
N MET A 89 2.16 7.15 17.36
CA MET A 89 1.84 5.95 18.14
C MET A 89 1.81 6.30 19.63
N TYR A 90 0.77 5.91 20.34
CA TYR A 90 0.77 5.92 21.80
C TYR A 90 1.57 4.73 22.31
N TRP A 91 2.72 4.98 22.93
CA TRP A 91 3.67 3.97 23.36
C TRP A 91 4.17 4.25 24.78
N ASP A 92 3.93 3.31 25.69
CA ASP A 92 4.43 3.36 27.08
C ASP A 92 4.06 4.67 27.81
N GLY A 93 2.81 5.13 27.64
CA GLY A 93 2.30 6.33 28.30
C GLY A 93 2.48 7.65 27.53
N SER A 94 3.16 7.64 26.38
CA SER A 94 3.49 8.85 25.61
C SER A 94 3.24 8.69 24.11
N TYR A 95 3.00 9.79 23.40
CA TYR A 95 2.96 9.75 21.93
C TYR A 95 4.37 9.81 21.36
N LYS A 96 4.65 8.96 20.37
CA LYS A 96 5.92 8.89 19.63
C LYS A 96 5.66 8.83 18.14
N SER A 97 6.53 9.48 17.35
CA SER A 97 6.52 9.30 15.91
C SER A 97 6.91 7.87 15.54
N CYS A 98 6.44 7.36 14.39
CA CYS A 98 6.87 6.05 13.90
C CYS A 98 8.39 5.98 13.71
N LEU A 99 9.00 7.08 13.23
CA LEU A 99 10.44 7.17 13.03
C LEU A 99 11.19 7.01 14.36
N ASP A 100 10.83 7.78 15.38
CA ASP A 100 11.49 7.71 16.68
C ASP A 100 11.27 6.36 17.35
N LEU A 101 10.04 5.84 17.29
CA LEU A 101 9.71 4.54 17.86
C LEU A 101 10.55 3.42 17.22
N ILE A 102 10.66 3.40 15.89
CA ILE A 102 11.43 2.35 15.21
C ILE A 102 12.93 2.53 15.47
N LEU A 103 13.48 3.74 15.31
CA LEU A 103 14.92 3.97 15.40
C LEU A 103 15.47 3.87 16.82
N ASN A 104 14.74 4.41 17.80
CA ASN A 104 15.27 4.61 19.16
C ASN A 104 14.78 3.55 20.16
N GLU A 105 13.70 2.81 19.86
CA GLU A 105 13.17 1.77 20.74
C GLU A 105 13.27 0.39 20.08
N LEU A 106 12.60 0.20 18.92
CA LEU A 106 12.41 -1.14 18.35
C LEU A 106 13.68 -1.71 17.70
N LEU A 107 14.44 -0.93 16.93
CA LEU A 107 15.70 -1.40 16.34
C LEU A 107 16.72 -1.79 17.42
N PRO A 108 16.96 -0.98 18.47
CA PRO A 108 17.82 -1.38 19.58
C PRO A 108 17.35 -2.67 20.28
N MET A 109 16.03 -2.87 20.44
CA MET A 109 15.49 -4.15 20.91
C MET A 109 15.82 -5.28 19.93
N ALA A 110 15.64 -5.07 18.64
CA ALA A 110 15.92 -6.06 17.61
C ALA A 110 17.37 -6.55 17.60
N TYR A 111 18.32 -5.61 17.60
CA TYR A 111 19.75 -5.92 17.69
C TYR A 111 20.07 -6.77 18.93
N LYS A 112 19.63 -6.33 20.11
CA LYS A 112 19.87 -7.05 21.37
C LYS A 112 19.28 -8.47 21.34
N GLY A 113 18.07 -8.62 20.81
CA GLY A 113 17.38 -9.90 20.71
C GLY A 113 18.09 -10.90 19.81
N LEU A 114 18.48 -10.47 18.60
CA LEU A 114 19.13 -11.33 17.62
C LEU A 114 20.53 -11.75 18.07
N TYR A 115 21.31 -10.82 18.61
CA TYR A 115 22.64 -11.13 19.15
C TYR A 115 22.58 -12.12 20.31
N LYS A 116 21.63 -11.92 21.23
CA LYS A 116 21.41 -12.85 22.35
C LYS A 116 21.02 -14.26 21.88
N PHE A 117 20.29 -14.36 20.77
CA PHE A 117 19.85 -15.64 20.20
C PHE A 117 20.91 -16.30 19.31
N GLY A 118 22.07 -15.67 19.13
CA GLY A 118 23.21 -16.24 18.40
C GLY A 118 23.12 -16.13 16.87
N VAL A 119 22.30 -15.22 16.35
CA VAL A 119 22.28 -14.94 14.90
C VAL A 119 23.61 -14.31 14.47
N ALA A 120 24.12 -14.70 13.30
CA ALA A 120 25.41 -14.22 12.81
C ALA A 120 25.43 -12.68 12.70
N PRO A 121 26.46 -11.99 13.24
CA PRO A 121 26.51 -10.53 13.22
C PRO A 121 26.38 -9.90 11.83
N LYS A 122 26.94 -10.55 10.82
CA LYS A 122 26.82 -10.12 9.42
C LYS A 122 25.36 -10.02 8.97
N ASP A 123 24.53 -11.01 9.31
CA ASP A 123 23.12 -11.04 8.92
C ASP A 123 22.30 -10.02 9.73
N VAL A 124 22.58 -9.90 11.03
CA VAL A 124 21.93 -8.91 11.90
C VAL A 124 22.15 -7.50 11.37
N GLU A 125 23.40 -7.12 11.12
CA GLU A 125 23.74 -5.79 10.62
C GLU A 125 23.17 -5.54 9.23
N TYR A 126 23.24 -6.53 8.33
CA TYR A 126 22.71 -6.41 6.98
C TYR A 126 21.19 -6.16 6.97
N TYR A 127 20.40 -7.03 7.60
CA TYR A 127 18.95 -6.96 7.54
C TYR A 127 18.37 -5.80 8.36
N LEU A 128 18.95 -5.49 9.53
CA LEU A 128 18.46 -4.34 10.32
C LEU A 128 18.88 -2.99 9.71
N ALA A 129 19.99 -2.92 8.98
CA ALA A 129 20.32 -1.74 8.18
C ALA A 129 19.29 -1.46 7.08
N ILE A 130 18.71 -2.50 6.46
CA ILE A 130 17.62 -2.32 5.47
C ILE A 130 16.43 -1.62 6.11
N ILE A 131 15.99 -2.06 7.29
CA ILE A 131 14.89 -1.43 8.03
C ILE A 131 15.22 0.02 8.38
N LYS A 132 16.42 0.26 8.91
CA LYS A 132 16.91 1.61 9.25
C LYS A 132 16.90 2.55 8.05
N ASN A 133 17.37 2.08 6.89
CA ASN A 133 17.40 2.86 5.66
C ASN A 133 15.99 3.13 5.15
N ARG A 134 15.10 2.13 5.19
CA ARG A 134 13.70 2.27 4.75
C ARG A 134 12.91 3.27 5.58
N VAL A 135 13.15 3.33 6.90
CA VAL A 135 12.54 4.32 7.79
C VAL A 135 12.95 5.74 7.45
N LYS A 136 14.19 5.94 6.96
CA LYS A 136 14.73 7.26 6.61
C LYS A 136 14.47 7.67 5.16
N ALA A 137 14.13 6.73 4.29
CA ALA A 137 13.99 6.93 2.86
C ALA A 137 12.56 6.64 2.39
N LEU A 138 12.38 5.57 1.62
CA LEU A 138 11.11 5.18 0.99
C LEU A 138 10.74 3.76 1.39
N ASN A 139 9.45 3.55 1.71
CA ASN A 139 8.86 2.21 1.80
C ASN A 139 8.11 1.83 0.51
N GLY A 140 7.73 0.56 0.38
CA GLY A 140 7.05 0.05 -0.82
C GLY A 140 5.76 0.78 -1.17
N SER A 141 4.91 1.08 -0.18
CA SER A 141 3.66 1.80 -0.42
C SER A 141 3.89 3.24 -0.92
N GLU A 142 4.87 3.93 -0.33
CA GLU A 142 5.26 5.28 -0.74
C GLU A 142 5.88 5.30 -2.13
N TRP A 143 6.76 4.34 -2.45
CA TRP A 143 7.36 4.23 -3.77
C TRP A 143 6.29 4.03 -4.85
N THR A 144 5.34 3.12 -4.62
CA THR A 144 4.24 2.84 -5.55
C THR A 144 3.36 4.07 -5.76
N VAL A 145 2.91 4.72 -4.67
CA VAL A 145 2.02 5.88 -4.77
C VAL A 145 2.70 7.08 -5.42
N ARG A 146 3.96 7.38 -5.04
CA ARG A 146 4.69 8.51 -5.60
C ARG A 146 5.05 8.29 -7.07
N SER A 147 5.53 7.10 -7.43
CA SER A 147 5.83 6.75 -8.82
C SER A 147 4.59 6.80 -9.68
N TYR A 148 3.46 6.24 -9.22
CA TYR A 148 2.20 6.33 -9.96
C TYR A 148 1.75 7.77 -10.19
N ARG A 149 1.77 8.61 -9.15
CA ARG A 149 1.42 10.03 -9.28
C ARG A 149 2.35 10.78 -10.24
N HIS A 150 3.63 10.41 -10.30
CA HIS A 150 4.57 11.03 -11.22
C HIS A 150 4.27 10.65 -12.66
N LEU A 151 4.00 9.36 -12.92
CA LEU A 151 3.62 8.85 -14.24
C LEU A 151 2.33 9.48 -14.76
N LEU A 152 1.35 9.75 -13.88
CA LEU A 152 0.08 10.38 -14.27
C LEU A 152 0.22 11.81 -14.83
N LYS A 153 1.38 12.46 -14.71
CA LYS A 153 1.61 13.78 -15.31
C LYS A 153 1.69 13.73 -16.85
N SER A 154 2.17 12.61 -17.38
CA SER A 154 2.46 12.41 -18.80
C SER A 154 1.71 11.22 -19.41
N HIS A 155 1.26 10.27 -18.59
CA HIS A 155 0.60 9.04 -19.03
C HIS A 155 -0.83 8.92 -18.52
N LYS A 156 -1.68 8.22 -19.28
CA LYS A 156 -3.04 7.87 -18.82
C LYS A 156 -2.97 6.79 -17.74
N ARG A 157 -4.01 6.68 -16.91
CA ARG A 157 -4.08 5.73 -15.77
C ARG A 157 -3.72 4.29 -16.14
N PHE A 158 -4.21 3.81 -17.29
CA PHE A 158 -3.97 2.43 -17.74
C PHE A 158 -2.48 2.17 -18.02
N GLU A 159 -1.86 3.05 -18.80
CA GLU A 159 -0.44 2.98 -19.17
C GLU A 159 0.46 3.18 -17.94
N ALA A 160 0.17 4.16 -17.10
CA ALA A 160 0.89 4.40 -15.85
C ALA A 160 0.89 3.17 -14.93
N MET A 161 -0.21 2.42 -14.86
CA MET A 161 -0.29 1.16 -14.12
C MET A 161 0.56 0.06 -14.74
N GLN A 162 0.56 -0.08 -16.07
CA GLN A 162 1.41 -1.06 -16.76
C GLN A 162 2.89 -0.76 -16.53
N ILE A 163 3.30 0.52 -16.66
CA ILE A 163 4.69 0.95 -16.40
C ILE A 163 5.07 0.65 -14.96
N LEU A 164 4.21 1.02 -14.00
CA LEU A 164 4.44 0.79 -12.59
C LEU A 164 4.61 -0.71 -12.27
N THR A 165 3.73 -1.57 -12.79
CA THR A 165 3.82 -3.02 -12.58
C THR A 165 5.06 -3.62 -13.25
N SER A 166 5.37 -3.21 -14.48
CA SER A 166 6.58 -3.66 -15.20
C SER A 166 7.86 -3.29 -14.43
N LYS A 167 7.96 -2.05 -13.95
CA LYS A 167 9.11 -1.57 -13.19
C LYS A 167 9.18 -2.13 -11.78
N LEU A 168 8.04 -2.40 -11.15
CA LEU A 168 8.01 -3.12 -9.88
C LEU A 168 8.59 -4.52 -10.04
N TYR A 169 8.17 -5.25 -11.09
CA TYR A 169 8.68 -6.59 -11.39
C TYR A 169 10.19 -6.56 -11.69
N GLU A 170 10.64 -5.67 -12.57
CA GLU A 170 12.07 -5.51 -12.90
C GLU A 170 12.93 -5.28 -11.65
N LYS A 171 12.47 -4.39 -10.74
CA LYS A 171 13.19 -4.07 -9.51
C LYS A 171 13.11 -5.20 -8.47
N GLN A 172 12.00 -5.94 -8.44
CA GLN A 172 11.88 -7.13 -7.59
C GLN A 172 12.90 -8.19 -8.00
N GLU A 173 13.06 -8.45 -9.31
CA GLU A 173 14.04 -9.41 -9.85
C GLU A 173 15.49 -9.00 -9.55
N GLN A 174 15.80 -7.70 -9.54
CA GLN A 174 17.11 -7.20 -9.11
C GLN A 174 17.41 -7.46 -7.63
N GLY A 175 16.39 -7.64 -6.79
CA GLY A 175 16.53 -7.98 -5.37
C GLY A 175 17.08 -6.87 -4.48
N HIS A 176 17.29 -5.66 -4.99
CA HIS A 176 17.77 -4.53 -4.19
C HIS A 176 16.66 -3.98 -3.28
N PRO A 177 16.92 -3.67 -1.99
CA PRO A 177 15.90 -3.18 -1.09
C PRO A 177 15.21 -1.91 -1.61
N VAL A 178 13.91 -1.76 -1.35
CA VAL A 178 13.10 -0.64 -1.87
C VAL A 178 13.61 0.74 -1.46
N ALA A 179 14.29 0.83 -0.31
CA ALA A 179 14.91 2.06 0.16
C ALA A 179 15.97 2.63 -0.81
N THR A 180 16.50 1.79 -1.71
CA THR A 180 17.48 2.18 -2.74
C THR A 180 16.84 2.60 -4.06
N TRP A 181 15.53 2.40 -4.21
CA TRP A 181 14.85 2.63 -5.47
C TRP A 181 14.58 4.12 -5.68
N ARG A 182 14.84 4.59 -6.89
CA ARG A 182 14.40 5.91 -7.34
C ARG A 182 12.92 5.88 -7.70
N ILE A 183 12.24 7.00 -7.48
CA ILE A 183 10.91 7.25 -8.01
C ILE A 183 10.97 7.20 -9.54
N LEU A 184 9.96 6.63 -10.17
CA LEU A 184 9.89 6.57 -11.64
C LEU A 184 9.76 7.98 -12.21
N GLU A 185 10.48 8.26 -13.30
CA GLU A 185 10.39 9.53 -14.01
C GLU A 185 9.09 9.60 -14.82
N GLU A 186 8.58 10.80 -15.04
CA GLU A 186 7.38 11.00 -15.88
C GLU A 186 7.62 10.58 -17.33
N THR A 187 8.86 10.52 -17.80
CA THR A 187 9.21 10.07 -19.16
C THR A 187 9.47 8.56 -19.24
N THR A 188 9.19 7.81 -18.17
CA THR A 188 9.38 6.36 -18.19
C THR A 188 8.35 5.71 -19.10
N GLU A 189 8.79 5.10 -20.19
CA GLU A 189 7.91 4.43 -21.15
C GLU A 189 7.79 2.92 -20.90
N LEU A 190 6.79 2.31 -21.54
CA LEU A 190 6.66 0.86 -21.60
C LEU A 190 7.73 0.25 -22.50
N PRO A 191 8.22 -0.97 -22.19
CA PRO A 191 9.18 -1.67 -23.05
C PRO A 191 8.66 -2.01 -24.45
N ASP A 192 7.34 -2.19 -24.58
CA ASP A 192 6.68 -2.58 -25.84
C ASP A 192 5.57 -1.57 -26.17
N ALA A 193 5.89 -0.60 -27.03
CA ALA A 193 4.95 0.43 -27.46
C ALA A 193 3.99 -0.04 -28.57
N ASP A 194 4.22 -1.23 -29.14
CA ASP A 194 3.51 -1.71 -30.33
C ASP A 194 2.22 -2.50 -29.99
N SER A 195 2.06 -2.94 -28.74
CA SER A 195 0.87 -3.67 -28.26
C SER A 195 -0.27 -2.76 -27.74
N ARG A 196 -0.57 -1.66 -28.46
CA ARG A 196 -1.63 -0.71 -28.05
C ARG A 196 -3.03 -1.28 -28.22
N VAL A 197 -3.73 -1.47 -27.10
CA VAL A 197 -5.19 -1.68 -27.05
C VAL A 197 -5.98 -0.38 -26.82
N VAL A 198 -7.30 -0.41 -27.08
CA VAL A 198 -8.23 0.72 -26.87
C VAL A 198 -8.11 1.35 -25.47
N LYS A 199 -7.82 0.54 -24.43
CA LYS A 199 -7.63 1.02 -23.06
C LYS A 199 -6.53 2.08 -22.89
N HIS A 200 -5.54 2.11 -23.77
CA HIS A 200 -4.47 3.12 -23.73
C HIS A 200 -4.94 4.50 -24.19
N ILE A 201 -6.01 4.57 -24.98
CA ILE A 201 -6.51 5.82 -25.56
C ILE A 201 -7.84 6.23 -24.93
N MET A 202 -8.68 5.28 -24.51
CA MET A 202 -10.01 5.57 -23.98
C MET A 202 -9.98 6.31 -22.64
N SER A 203 -10.98 7.16 -22.43
CA SER A 203 -11.29 7.72 -21.11
C SER A 203 -12.32 6.84 -20.41
N THR A 204 -12.07 6.50 -19.14
CA THR A 204 -12.98 5.66 -18.33
C THR A 204 -13.85 6.48 -17.38
N ASP A 205 -13.42 7.69 -17.07
CA ASP A 205 -14.15 8.66 -16.24
C ASP A 205 -14.87 9.60 -17.21
N ILE A 206 -16.11 9.24 -17.53
CA ILE A 206 -16.90 9.86 -18.60
C ILE A 206 -17.94 10.77 -17.94
N PHE A 207 -17.98 12.03 -18.38
CA PHE A 207 -19.10 12.92 -18.08
C PHE A 207 -20.23 12.63 -19.06
N SER A 208 -21.45 12.61 -18.57
CA SER A 208 -22.65 12.40 -19.37
C SER A 208 -23.78 13.26 -18.84
N VAL A 209 -24.74 13.56 -19.70
CA VAL A 209 -25.95 14.35 -19.39
C VAL A 209 -27.20 13.56 -19.76
N TYR A 210 -28.32 13.90 -19.15
CA TYR A 210 -29.62 13.34 -19.54
C TYR A 210 -30.21 14.11 -20.70
N LYS A 211 -31.11 13.46 -21.46
CA LYS A 211 -31.89 14.13 -22.53
C LYS A 211 -32.66 15.37 -22.05
N THR A 212 -33.01 15.42 -20.78
CA THR A 212 -33.80 16.50 -20.17
C THR A 212 -32.94 17.65 -19.64
N ASP A 213 -31.61 17.51 -19.65
CA ASP A 213 -30.71 18.56 -19.15
C ASP A 213 -30.68 19.75 -20.12
N SER A 214 -30.53 20.96 -19.58
CA SER A 214 -30.48 22.17 -20.40
C SER A 214 -29.19 22.26 -21.20
N ILE A 215 -29.26 22.83 -22.41
CA ILE A 215 -28.09 23.04 -23.27
C ILE A 215 -27.04 23.92 -22.56
N GLU A 216 -27.48 24.92 -21.79
CA GLU A 216 -26.61 25.77 -20.97
C GLU A 216 -25.77 24.96 -19.97
N LEU A 217 -26.39 23.97 -19.29
CA LEU A 217 -25.65 23.07 -18.39
C LEU A 217 -24.62 22.25 -19.15
N VAL A 218 -25.00 21.70 -20.31
CA VAL A 218 -24.08 20.93 -21.16
C VAL A 218 -22.87 21.77 -21.57
N LEU A 219 -23.10 23.00 -22.06
CA LEU A 219 -22.06 23.95 -22.46
C LEU A 219 -21.12 24.26 -21.29
N ASN A 220 -21.66 24.59 -20.13
CA ASN A 220 -20.87 24.90 -18.93
C ASN A 220 -20.01 23.72 -18.48
N ILE A 221 -20.55 22.48 -18.50
CA ILE A 221 -19.76 21.28 -18.18
C ILE A 221 -18.67 21.06 -19.24
N MET A 222 -19.01 21.19 -20.52
CA MET A 222 -18.06 20.98 -21.62
C MET A 222 -16.89 21.97 -21.57
N GLU A 223 -17.16 23.24 -21.27
CA GLU A 223 -16.15 24.29 -21.09
C GLU A 223 -15.30 24.05 -19.84
N TRP A 224 -15.95 23.84 -18.69
CA TRP A 224 -15.25 23.66 -17.41
C TRP A 224 -14.36 22.42 -17.40
N LYS A 225 -14.80 21.33 -18.04
CA LYS A 225 -14.04 20.07 -18.13
C LYS A 225 -13.15 19.98 -19.37
N ASN A 226 -13.20 20.98 -20.26
CA ASN A 226 -12.48 20.97 -21.54
C ASN A 226 -12.74 19.69 -22.36
N ILE A 227 -14.00 19.24 -22.42
CA ILE A 227 -14.42 18.05 -23.16
C ILE A 227 -15.14 18.47 -24.44
N HIS A 228 -14.90 17.74 -25.53
CA HIS A 228 -15.39 18.12 -26.86
C HIS A 228 -16.65 17.40 -27.31
N HIS A 229 -16.95 16.28 -26.65
CA HIS A 229 -18.10 15.45 -26.93
C HIS A 229 -18.70 15.02 -25.59
N MET A 230 -20.02 15.14 -25.48
CA MET A 230 -20.80 14.81 -24.30
C MET A 230 -21.79 13.68 -24.65
N PRO A 231 -21.58 12.48 -24.11
CA PRO A 231 -22.58 11.41 -24.13
C PRO A 231 -23.90 11.84 -23.48
N VAL A 232 -25.01 11.60 -24.19
CA VAL A 232 -26.37 11.77 -23.69
C VAL A 232 -26.92 10.40 -23.31
N ILE A 233 -27.38 10.25 -22.07
CA ILE A 233 -27.85 9.00 -21.51
C ILE A 233 -29.34 9.05 -21.12
N SER A 234 -29.99 7.89 -21.11
CA SER A 234 -31.32 7.72 -20.54
C SER A 234 -31.25 7.63 -18.99
N HIS A 235 -32.40 7.69 -18.32
CA HIS A 235 -32.47 7.43 -16.87
C HIS A 235 -32.03 6.00 -16.49
N ASP A 236 -32.13 5.06 -17.44
CA ASP A 236 -31.65 3.68 -17.28
C ASP A 236 -30.14 3.54 -17.58
N LYS A 237 -29.43 4.67 -17.80
CA LYS A 237 -28.00 4.75 -18.13
C LYS A 237 -27.61 4.14 -19.47
N GLU A 238 -28.56 4.06 -20.40
CA GLU A 238 -28.26 3.66 -21.78
C GLU A 238 -27.78 4.88 -22.58
N LEU A 239 -26.77 4.67 -23.44
CA LEU A 239 -26.30 5.72 -24.36
C LEU A 239 -27.34 5.93 -25.46
N ILE A 240 -27.93 7.13 -25.52
CA ILE A 240 -28.98 7.47 -26.48
C ILE A 240 -28.53 8.53 -27.50
N GLY A 241 -27.38 9.19 -27.29
CA GLY A 241 -26.83 10.16 -28.23
C GLY A 241 -25.49 10.73 -27.79
N VAL A 242 -24.92 11.61 -28.61
CA VAL A 242 -23.71 12.38 -28.31
C VAL A 242 -23.90 13.81 -28.81
N LEU A 243 -23.60 14.79 -27.97
CA LEU A 243 -23.51 16.20 -28.35
C LEU A 243 -22.04 16.57 -28.53
N SER A 244 -21.71 17.27 -29.60
CA SER A 244 -20.39 17.85 -29.85
C SER A 244 -20.43 19.37 -29.71
N TRP A 245 -19.27 20.02 -29.56
CA TRP A 245 -19.19 21.49 -29.60
C TRP A 245 -19.85 22.10 -30.84
N LYS A 246 -19.80 21.41 -31.99
CA LYS A 246 -20.42 21.90 -33.22
C LYS A 246 -21.94 21.93 -33.14
N ASP A 247 -22.54 21.03 -32.35
CA ASP A 247 -23.99 20.91 -32.24
C ASP A 247 -24.59 21.99 -31.33
N ILE A 248 -23.80 22.51 -30.38
CA ILE A 248 -24.31 23.35 -29.29
C ILE A 248 -23.67 24.75 -29.20
N LYS A 249 -22.61 25.05 -29.95
CA LYS A 249 -21.89 26.33 -29.86
C LYS A 249 -22.75 27.56 -30.20
N ASP A 250 -23.75 27.41 -31.07
CA ASP A 250 -24.58 28.52 -31.53
C ASP A 250 -25.62 28.93 -30.47
N PHE A 251 -25.79 28.11 -29.43
CA PHE A 251 -26.64 28.40 -28.26
C PHE A 251 -25.89 29.11 -27.12
N LYS A 252 -24.65 29.56 -27.36
CA LYS A 252 -23.84 30.27 -26.35
C LYS A 252 -24.17 31.77 -26.24
N ASP A 253 -24.85 32.33 -27.25
CA ASP A 253 -25.10 33.76 -27.40
C ASP A 253 -26.61 34.15 -27.41
N GLU A 254 -27.51 33.23 -27.01
CA GLU A 254 -28.94 33.51 -26.73
C GLU A 254 -29.20 33.55 -25.22
#